data_AF-A0A7W9QFR9-F1
#
_entry.id   AF-A0A7W9QFR9-F1
#
_cell.length_a   1.000
_cell.length_b   1.000
_cell.length_c   1.000
_cell.angle_alpha   90.00
_cell.angle_beta   90.00
_cell.angle_gamma   90.00
#
_symmetry.space_group_name_H-M   'P 1'
#
loop_
_entity.id
_entity.type
_entity.pdbx_description
1 polymer ?
#
loop_
_entity_poly.entity_id
_entity_poly.type
_entity_poly.pdbx_seq_one_letter_code
_entity_poly.pdbx_strand_id
1 'polypeptide(L)'
;MPPRPRRNRPTGQRESNEAARLADQLQTAGYSKRDIARIINRDASLVSQFYTKNKGAAFVPALREVLAAVQTGGITDLPDLASIASRHITRRTTASGATARVRSKAVLITPTGTGTGRVGAQAIASGSSRLRPLIAEAARRGLRLAFTVRLAKTGYVHPSGSRTDSPGIRRDVIQRADHTEERSYGSAQTGGHDAAGFAQRVDAAGGDVTAAVHQWLVDTGRIRSDAHITHLEIRTWRPR
;
A
#
# COMPACT_ATOMS: atom_id res chain seq x y z
N MET A 1 -20.51 37.01 -22.29
CA MET A 1 -20.41 35.58 -22.61
C MET A 1 -21.24 34.79 -21.61
N PRO A 2 -22.15 33.90 -22.03
CA PRO A 2 -22.86 33.04 -21.09
C PRO A 2 -21.96 31.85 -20.68
N PRO A 3 -22.12 31.29 -19.46
CA PRO A 3 -21.33 30.15 -19.03
C PRO A 3 -21.73 28.90 -19.82
N ARG A 4 -20.74 28.20 -20.37
CA ARG A 4 -20.92 26.90 -21.06
C ARG A 4 -21.51 25.87 -20.09
N PRO A 5 -22.64 25.22 -20.40
CA PRO A 5 -23.13 24.12 -19.59
C PRO A 5 -22.19 22.91 -19.74
N ARG A 6 -21.66 22.44 -18.61
CA ARG A 6 -20.92 21.17 -18.50
C ARG A 6 -21.84 20.03 -18.94
N ARG A 7 -21.63 19.54 -20.16
CA ARG A 7 -22.27 18.34 -20.71
C ARG A 7 -21.68 17.10 -20.03
N ASN A 8 -22.16 16.78 -18.83
CA ASN A 8 -22.02 15.45 -18.24
C ASN A 8 -22.86 14.49 -19.08
N ARG A 9 -22.28 13.96 -20.16
CA ARG A 9 -22.82 12.79 -20.86
C ARG A 9 -22.41 11.56 -20.03
N PRO A 10 -23.35 10.77 -19.48
CA PRO A 10 -23.00 9.48 -18.91
C PRO A 10 -22.55 8.59 -20.06
N THR A 11 -21.24 8.42 -20.19
CA THR A 11 -20.63 7.46 -21.11
C THR A 11 -21.01 6.06 -20.66
N GLY A 12 -21.91 5.44 -21.42
CA GLY A 12 -22.09 4.00 -21.55
C GLY A 12 -22.59 3.28 -20.31
N GLN A 13 -23.73 2.60 -20.43
CA GLN A 13 -24.01 1.41 -19.65
C GLN A 13 -22.79 0.48 -19.78
N ARG A 14 -21.86 0.55 -18.83
CA ARG A 14 -20.88 -0.51 -18.64
C ARG A 14 -21.74 -1.71 -18.28
N GLU A 15 -21.75 -2.72 -19.14
CA GLU A 15 -22.36 -4.00 -18.83
C GLU A 15 -21.94 -4.39 -17.42
N SER A 16 -22.93 -4.45 -16.51
CA SER A 16 -22.66 -4.77 -15.11
C SER A 16 -21.88 -6.07 -15.08
N ASN A 17 -20.74 -6.03 -14.41
CA ASN A 17 -19.89 -7.20 -14.35
C ASN A 17 -20.62 -8.35 -13.66
N GLU A 18 -20.17 -9.57 -13.90
CA GLU A 18 -20.92 -10.73 -13.48
C GLU A 18 -21.15 -10.78 -11.96
N ALA A 19 -20.12 -10.39 -11.18
CA ALA A 19 -20.23 -10.28 -9.73
C ALA A 19 -21.30 -9.25 -9.29
N ALA A 20 -21.41 -8.12 -9.98
CA ALA A 20 -22.45 -7.12 -9.72
C ALA A 20 -23.85 -7.67 -10.06
N ARG A 21 -24.01 -8.37 -11.20
CA ARG A 21 -25.29 -8.98 -11.57
C ARG A 21 -25.76 -10.04 -10.56
N LEU A 22 -24.84 -10.86 -10.05
CA LEU A 22 -25.14 -11.84 -9.01
C LEU A 22 -25.45 -11.18 -7.67
N ALA A 23 -24.71 -10.12 -7.31
CA ALA A 23 -24.99 -9.34 -6.11
C ALA A 23 -26.34 -8.59 -6.19
N ASP A 24 -26.77 -8.17 -7.39
CA ASP A 24 -28.10 -7.59 -7.60
C ASP A 24 -29.20 -8.63 -7.39
N GLN A 25 -29.03 -9.86 -7.89
CA GLN A 25 -30.00 -10.94 -7.66
C GLN A 25 -30.11 -11.31 -6.17
N LEU A 26 -29.00 -11.35 -5.44
CA LEU A 26 -29.02 -11.54 -3.99
C LEU A 26 -29.68 -10.35 -3.26
N GLN A 27 -29.48 -9.12 -3.74
CA GLN A 27 -30.20 -7.95 -3.19
C GLN A 27 -31.71 -8.03 -3.45
N THR A 28 -32.14 -8.48 -4.62
CA THR A 28 -33.55 -8.74 -4.92
C THR A 28 -34.13 -9.82 -4.01
N ALA A 29 -33.32 -10.80 -3.62
CA ALA A 29 -33.68 -11.82 -2.62
C ALA A 29 -33.65 -11.31 -1.17
N GLY A 30 -33.38 -10.03 -0.93
CA GLY A 30 -33.44 -9.38 0.38
C GLY A 30 -32.10 -9.23 1.11
N TYR A 31 -30.98 -9.66 0.53
CA TYR A 31 -29.67 -9.55 1.18
C TYR A 31 -29.04 -8.16 0.96
N SER A 32 -28.63 -7.49 2.04
CA SER A 32 -27.92 -6.22 1.89
C SER A 32 -26.50 -6.44 1.34
N LYS A 33 -25.87 -5.37 0.83
CA LYS A 33 -24.44 -5.40 0.45
C LYS A 33 -23.54 -5.83 1.60
N ARG A 34 -23.95 -5.58 2.85
CA ARG A 34 -23.20 -5.99 4.05
C ARG A 34 -23.32 -7.49 4.26
N ASP A 35 -24.49 -8.06 4.05
CA ASP A 35 -24.73 -9.51 4.20
C ASP A 35 -23.98 -10.29 3.12
N ILE A 36 -24.08 -9.84 1.86
CA ILE A 36 -23.30 -10.40 0.74
C ILE A 36 -21.80 -10.36 1.05
N ALA A 37 -21.31 -9.25 1.63
CA ALA A 37 -19.91 -9.14 2.02
C ALA A 37 -19.53 -10.13 3.14
N ARG A 38 -20.40 -10.32 4.15
CA ARG A 38 -20.18 -11.34 5.19
C ARG A 38 -20.15 -12.75 4.62
N ILE A 39 -21.06 -13.09 3.71
CA ILE A 39 -21.11 -14.41 3.04
C ILE A 39 -19.77 -14.72 2.36
N ILE A 40 -19.18 -13.76 1.64
CA ILE A 40 -17.89 -13.95 0.96
C ILE A 40 -16.66 -13.63 1.84
N ASN A 41 -16.87 -13.43 3.15
CA ASN A 41 -15.85 -13.09 4.14
C ASN A 41 -15.02 -11.85 3.76
N ARG A 42 -15.68 -10.74 3.38
CA ARG A 42 -15.05 -9.48 2.97
C ARG A 42 -15.82 -8.26 3.51
N ASP A 43 -15.26 -7.08 3.33
CA ASP A 43 -15.91 -5.82 3.66
C ASP A 43 -16.90 -5.38 2.59
N ALA A 44 -17.96 -4.67 3.00
CA ALA A 44 -18.98 -4.11 2.10
C ALA A 44 -18.40 -3.17 1.02
N SER A 45 -17.24 -2.54 1.28
CA SER A 45 -16.53 -1.75 0.28
C SER A 45 -16.14 -2.58 -0.95
N LEU A 46 -15.81 -3.87 -0.77
CA LEU A 46 -15.50 -4.73 -1.91
C LEU A 46 -16.73 -4.96 -2.80
N VAL A 47 -17.90 -5.18 -2.21
CA VAL A 47 -19.17 -5.35 -2.95
C VAL A 47 -19.51 -4.06 -3.72
N SER A 48 -19.32 -2.88 -3.12
CA SER A 48 -19.46 -1.59 -3.84
C SER A 48 -18.46 -1.45 -5.00
N GLN A 49 -17.30 -2.10 -4.92
CA GLN A 49 -16.30 -2.11 -6.00
C GLN A 49 -16.67 -3.05 -7.16
N PHE A 50 -17.65 -3.96 -7.00
CA PHE A 50 -18.17 -4.74 -8.13
C PHE A 50 -18.76 -3.80 -9.18
N TYR A 51 -19.62 -2.88 -8.73
CA TYR A 51 -20.29 -1.88 -9.57
C TYR A 51 -19.35 -0.79 -10.11
N THR A 52 -18.46 -0.28 -9.27
CA THR A 52 -17.69 0.94 -9.59
C THR A 52 -16.34 0.65 -10.26
N LYS A 53 -15.72 -0.48 -9.94
CA LYS A 53 -14.33 -0.79 -10.34
C LYS A 53 -14.19 -2.10 -11.12
N ASN A 54 -15.31 -2.69 -11.53
CA ASN A 54 -15.34 -3.97 -12.23
C ASN A 54 -14.54 -5.07 -11.49
N LYS A 55 -14.59 -5.08 -10.15
CA LYS A 55 -13.94 -6.12 -9.32
C LYS A 55 -14.89 -7.28 -9.06
N GLY A 56 -14.37 -8.36 -8.47
CA GLY A 56 -15.21 -9.44 -7.95
C GLY A 56 -15.20 -10.74 -8.77
N ALA A 57 -14.48 -10.79 -9.89
CA ALA A 57 -14.37 -11.99 -10.74
C ALA A 57 -13.99 -13.26 -9.94
N ALA A 58 -13.07 -13.14 -8.98
CA ALA A 58 -12.65 -14.25 -8.13
C ALA A 58 -13.74 -14.78 -7.18
N PHE A 59 -14.84 -14.04 -6.99
CA PHE A 59 -15.95 -14.42 -6.12
C PHE A 59 -17.18 -14.88 -6.91
N VAL A 60 -17.16 -14.81 -8.25
CA VAL A 60 -18.28 -15.23 -9.10
C VAL A 60 -18.69 -16.69 -8.82
N PRO A 61 -17.77 -17.68 -8.75
CA PRO A 61 -18.17 -19.05 -8.42
C PRO A 61 -18.91 -19.15 -7.09
N ALA A 62 -18.38 -18.52 -6.04
CA ALA A 62 -19.02 -18.51 -4.73
C ALA A 62 -20.39 -17.82 -4.74
N LEU A 63 -20.54 -16.70 -5.45
CA LEU A 63 -21.82 -15.99 -5.54
C LEU A 63 -22.88 -16.78 -6.31
N ARG A 64 -22.48 -17.55 -7.34
CA ARG A 64 -23.40 -18.45 -8.06
C ARG A 64 -23.92 -19.57 -7.16
N GLU A 65 -23.04 -20.20 -6.40
CA GLU A 65 -23.43 -21.29 -5.49
C GLU A 65 -24.30 -20.80 -4.34
N VAL A 66 -24.01 -19.61 -3.79
CA VAL A 66 -24.87 -18.96 -2.79
C VAL A 66 -26.24 -18.65 -3.39
N LEU A 67 -26.29 -18.10 -4.60
CA LEU A 67 -27.56 -17.78 -5.25
C LEU A 67 -28.39 -19.05 -5.53
N ALA A 68 -27.75 -20.13 -5.98
CA ALA A 68 -28.41 -21.42 -6.14
C ALA A 68 -28.93 -21.93 -4.79
N ALA A 69 -28.13 -21.90 -3.73
CA ALA A 69 -28.55 -22.31 -2.39
C ALA A 69 -29.77 -21.53 -1.87
N VAL A 70 -29.84 -20.22 -2.17
CA VAL A 70 -30.99 -19.38 -1.83
C VAL A 70 -32.21 -19.73 -2.69
N GLN A 71 -32.06 -19.83 -4.01
CA GLN A 71 -33.17 -19.97 -4.95
C GLN A 71 -33.73 -21.39 -5.03
N THR A 72 -32.88 -22.41 -4.98
CA THR A 72 -33.27 -23.82 -5.14
C THR A 72 -33.23 -24.58 -3.81
N GLY A 73 -32.27 -24.26 -2.94
CA GLY A 73 -32.11 -24.90 -1.64
C GLY A 73 -32.92 -24.28 -0.51
N GLY A 74 -33.48 -23.08 -0.70
CA GLY A 74 -34.23 -22.35 0.33
C GLY A 74 -33.39 -21.93 1.55
N ILE A 75 -32.06 -21.96 1.43
CA ILE A 75 -31.16 -21.61 2.54
C ILE A 75 -31.17 -20.09 2.72
N THR A 76 -31.48 -19.65 3.93
CA THR A 76 -31.60 -18.22 4.26
C THR A 76 -30.62 -17.75 5.33
N ASP A 77 -30.02 -18.67 6.08
CA ASP A 77 -29.10 -18.33 7.16
C ASP A 77 -27.71 -17.93 6.63
N LEU A 78 -27.18 -16.82 7.16
CA LEU A 78 -25.92 -16.24 6.68
C LEU A 78 -24.69 -17.13 6.95
N PRO A 79 -24.51 -17.72 8.15
CA PRO A 79 -23.49 -18.73 8.41
C PRO A 79 -23.46 -19.88 7.40
N ASP A 80 -24.62 -20.44 7.06
CA ASP A 80 -24.72 -21.56 6.11
C ASP A 80 -24.33 -21.12 4.70
N LEU A 81 -24.84 -19.97 4.25
CA LEU A 81 -24.44 -19.38 2.97
C LEU A 81 -22.94 -19.06 2.92
N ALA A 82 -22.36 -18.59 4.03
CA ALA A 82 -20.92 -18.34 4.13
C ALA A 82 -20.10 -19.65 4.06
N SER A 83 -20.59 -20.73 4.68
CA SER A 83 -19.99 -22.06 4.59
C SER A 83 -19.96 -22.56 3.15
N ILE A 84 -21.07 -22.41 2.41
CA ILE A 84 -21.15 -22.73 0.98
C ILE A 84 -20.15 -21.88 0.19
N ALA A 85 -20.22 -20.55 0.33
CA ALA A 85 -19.34 -19.63 -0.38
C ALA A 85 -17.85 -19.94 -0.17
N SER A 86 -17.46 -20.27 1.07
CA SER A 86 -16.06 -20.51 1.46
C SER A 86 -15.38 -21.61 0.62
N ARG A 87 -16.13 -22.65 0.21
CA ARG A 87 -15.63 -23.77 -0.60
C ARG A 87 -15.23 -23.35 -2.02
N HIS A 88 -15.74 -22.21 -2.47
CA HIS A 88 -15.56 -21.69 -3.83
C HIS A 88 -14.75 -20.40 -3.90
N ILE A 89 -14.19 -19.94 -2.77
CA ILE A 89 -13.32 -18.75 -2.71
C ILE A 89 -11.87 -19.20 -2.66
N THR A 90 -11.20 -19.14 -3.82
CA THR A 90 -9.77 -19.43 -3.90
C THR A 90 -8.93 -18.20 -3.57
N ARG A 91 -7.97 -18.34 -2.65
CA ARG A 91 -6.96 -17.29 -2.43
C ARG A 91 -6.05 -17.20 -3.66
N ARG A 92 -5.73 -15.97 -4.06
CA ARG A 92 -4.72 -15.74 -5.10
C ARG A 92 -3.37 -16.33 -4.64
N THR A 93 -2.71 -17.04 -5.53
CA THR A 93 -1.36 -17.58 -5.34
C THR A 93 -0.32 -16.79 -6.12
N THR A 94 0.94 -16.90 -5.72
CA THR A 94 2.12 -16.41 -6.47
C THR A 94 2.40 -17.36 -7.64
N ALA A 95 3.27 -16.96 -8.57
CA ALA A 95 3.73 -17.85 -9.65
C ALA A 95 4.36 -19.16 -9.14
N SER A 96 4.87 -19.16 -7.90
CA SER A 96 5.39 -20.33 -7.19
C SER A 96 4.36 -21.13 -6.39
N GLY A 97 3.06 -20.81 -6.50
CA GLY A 97 1.99 -21.52 -5.79
C GLY A 97 1.78 -21.10 -4.32
N ALA A 98 2.65 -20.27 -3.74
CA ALA A 98 2.47 -19.76 -2.39
C ALA A 98 1.28 -18.79 -2.30
N THR A 99 0.64 -18.68 -1.12
CA THR A 99 -0.45 -17.71 -0.93
C THR A 99 0.06 -16.29 -1.14
N ALA A 100 -0.56 -15.54 -2.06
CA ALA A 100 -0.18 -14.16 -2.33
C ALA A 100 -0.46 -13.29 -1.09
N ARG A 101 0.57 -12.62 -0.59
CA ARG A 101 0.43 -11.70 0.54
C ARG A 101 -0.44 -10.51 0.16
N VAL A 102 -1.37 -10.15 1.04
CA VAL A 102 -2.11 -8.89 0.94
C VAL A 102 -1.10 -7.75 1.03
N ARG A 103 -1.14 -6.81 0.08
CA ARG A 103 -0.41 -5.54 0.19
C ARG A 103 -1.04 -4.73 1.32
N SER A 104 -0.61 -4.97 2.56
CA SER A 104 -0.96 -4.12 3.68
C SER A 104 -0.31 -2.74 3.50
N LYS A 105 -1.09 -1.71 3.78
CA LYS A 105 -0.61 -0.34 3.96
C LYS A 105 0.20 -0.37 5.26
N ALA A 106 1.52 -0.17 5.17
CA ALA A 106 2.50 -0.31 6.26
C ALA A 106 1.99 0.22 7.62
N VAL A 107 2.24 -0.44 8.75
CA VAL A 107 3.54 -0.46 9.46
C VAL A 107 3.41 -1.51 10.58
N LEU A 108 4.19 -2.60 10.59
CA LEU A 108 4.43 -3.41 11.79
C LEU A 108 5.82 -4.04 11.69
N ILE A 109 6.61 -3.92 12.76
CA ILE A 109 7.83 -4.71 12.94
C ILE A 109 7.39 -6.15 13.23
N THR A 110 7.84 -7.09 12.42
CA THR A 110 7.57 -8.51 12.61
C THR A 110 8.19 -9.00 13.94
N PRO A 111 7.72 -10.14 14.48
CA PRO A 111 8.37 -10.78 15.63
C PRO A 111 9.87 -11.04 15.43
N THR A 112 10.30 -11.25 14.17
CA THR A 112 11.70 -11.43 13.79
C THR A 112 12.52 -10.13 13.83
N GLY A 113 11.93 -9.00 14.24
CA GLY A 113 12.62 -7.73 14.39
C GLY A 113 12.90 -7.02 13.06
N THR A 114 12.13 -7.31 12.00
CA THR A 114 12.22 -6.61 10.73
C THR A 114 10.96 -5.80 10.48
N GLY A 115 11.09 -4.56 10.02
CA GLY A 115 9.94 -3.70 9.76
C GLY A 115 10.13 -2.91 8.48
N THR A 116 9.04 -2.67 7.76
CA THR A 116 9.07 -1.79 6.58
C THR A 116 7.85 -0.88 6.56
N GLY A 117 8.05 0.34 6.09
CA GLY A 117 6.96 1.25 5.81
C GLY A 117 7.19 2.12 4.58
N ARG A 118 6.14 2.32 3.80
CA ARG A 118 6.19 3.04 2.52
C ARG A 118 5.11 4.10 2.43
N VAL A 119 5.50 5.25 1.90
CA VAL A 119 4.62 6.39 1.70
C VAL A 119 4.87 7.03 0.33
N GLY A 120 3.80 7.53 -0.28
CA GLY A 120 3.86 8.29 -1.54
C GLY A 120 3.41 9.73 -1.33
N ALA A 121 3.42 10.51 -2.42
CA ALA A 121 3.21 11.96 -2.46
C ALA A 121 2.16 12.53 -1.46
N GLN A 122 0.95 11.95 -1.39
CA GLN A 122 -0.09 12.47 -0.50
C GLN A 122 0.31 12.46 0.99
N ALA A 123 0.99 11.39 1.44
CA ALA A 123 1.44 11.29 2.82
C ALA A 123 2.73 12.08 3.06
N ILE A 124 3.55 12.26 2.02
CA ILE A 124 4.72 13.14 2.08
C ILE A 124 4.32 14.57 2.40
N ALA A 125 3.25 15.07 1.75
CA ALA A 125 2.72 16.43 1.98
C ALA A 125 2.22 16.64 3.42
N SER A 126 1.88 15.58 4.14
CA SER A 126 1.46 15.61 5.55
C SER A 126 2.57 15.13 6.50
N GLY A 127 3.84 15.24 6.09
CA GLY A 127 5.01 14.88 6.91
C GLY A 127 5.23 13.39 7.18
N SER A 128 4.49 12.51 6.50
CA SER A 128 4.63 11.05 6.62
C SER A 128 4.52 10.51 8.05
N SER A 129 3.79 11.20 8.93
CA SER A 129 3.66 10.93 10.38
C SER A 129 3.30 9.48 10.71
N ARG A 130 2.59 8.77 9.82
CA ARG A 130 2.29 7.34 9.94
C ARG A 130 3.52 6.41 9.98
N LEU A 131 4.70 6.88 9.58
CA LEU A 131 5.95 6.13 9.71
C LEU A 131 6.58 6.29 11.10
N ARG A 132 6.19 7.31 11.87
CA ARG A 132 6.76 7.58 13.20
C ARG A 132 6.65 6.38 14.15
N PRO A 133 5.52 5.64 14.24
CA PRO A 133 5.45 4.45 15.09
C PRO A 133 6.45 3.35 14.69
N LEU A 134 6.76 3.20 13.40
CA LEU A 134 7.78 2.25 12.93
C LEU A 134 9.16 2.62 13.50
N ILE A 135 9.51 3.89 13.40
CA ILE A 135 10.81 4.42 13.80
C ILE A 135 10.94 4.40 15.32
N ALA A 136 9.90 4.80 16.04
CA ALA A 136 9.86 4.77 17.50
C ALA A 136 10.00 3.34 18.05
N GLU A 137 9.29 2.36 17.47
CA GLU A 137 9.41 0.97 17.90
C GLU A 137 10.78 0.38 17.54
N ALA A 138 11.36 0.77 16.41
CA ALA A 138 12.70 0.36 16.02
C ALA A 138 13.75 0.93 16.98
N ALA A 139 13.62 2.20 17.39
CA ALA A 139 14.45 2.82 18.40
C ALA A 139 14.36 2.10 19.75
N ARG A 140 13.13 1.82 20.22
CA ARG A 140 12.88 1.10 21.48
C ARG A 140 13.52 -0.28 21.50
N ARG A 141 13.62 -0.94 20.33
CA ARG A 141 14.20 -2.28 20.17
C ARG A 141 15.68 -2.27 19.80
N GLY A 142 16.35 -1.11 19.73
CA GLY A 142 17.77 -1.01 19.35
C GLY A 142 18.05 -1.52 17.93
N LEU A 143 17.13 -1.30 16.99
CA LEU A 143 17.26 -1.76 15.62
C LEU A 143 18.11 -0.81 14.76
N ARG A 144 18.55 -1.31 13.61
CA ARG A 144 19.10 -0.50 12.52
C ARG A 144 17.99 -0.06 11.58
N LEU A 145 18.20 1.07 10.92
CA LEU A 145 17.27 1.70 9.98
C LEU A 145 17.98 2.04 8.66
N ALA A 146 17.29 1.86 7.55
CA ALA A 146 17.63 2.40 6.24
C ALA A 146 16.40 3.08 5.65
N PHE A 147 16.62 3.97 4.70
CA PHE A 147 15.53 4.56 3.95
C PHE A 147 15.85 4.67 2.47
N THR A 148 14.79 4.73 1.67
CA THR A 148 14.86 4.91 0.22
C THR A 148 13.96 6.08 -0.13
N VAL A 149 14.47 7.03 -0.90
CA VAL A 149 13.73 8.22 -1.35
C VAL A 149 13.63 8.23 -2.85
N ARG A 150 12.57 8.86 -3.38
CA ARG A 150 12.44 9.20 -4.79
C ARG A 150 12.27 10.69 -4.97
N LEU A 151 13.01 11.28 -5.91
CA LEU A 151 12.89 12.69 -6.29
C LEU A 151 13.36 12.88 -7.74
N ALA A 152 13.17 14.08 -8.28
CA ALA A 152 13.63 14.43 -9.63
C ALA A 152 15.16 14.27 -9.73
N LYS A 153 15.68 13.69 -10.82
CA LYS A 153 17.14 13.46 -10.96
C LYS A 153 17.99 14.71 -10.69
N THR A 154 17.49 15.88 -11.08
CA THR A 154 18.12 17.19 -10.90
C THR A 154 18.23 17.64 -9.45
N GLY A 155 17.49 17.03 -8.52
CA GLY A 155 17.55 17.31 -7.10
C GLY A 155 18.70 16.61 -6.37
N TYR A 156 19.30 15.56 -6.96
CA TYR A 156 20.49 14.93 -6.40
C TYR A 156 21.74 15.73 -6.75
N VAL A 157 22.63 15.91 -5.77
CA VAL A 157 23.92 16.61 -5.96
C VAL A 157 24.92 15.71 -6.68
N HIS A 158 24.91 14.43 -6.32
CA HIS A 158 25.85 13.45 -6.86
C HIS A 158 25.25 12.67 -8.05
N PRO A 159 26.09 12.22 -9.00
CA PRO A 159 25.63 11.37 -10.09
C PRO A 159 25.11 10.03 -9.58
N SER A 160 24.22 9.42 -10.36
CA SER A 160 23.63 8.11 -10.10
C SER A 160 24.71 7.07 -9.83
N GLY A 161 24.60 6.35 -8.71
CA GLY A 161 25.54 5.28 -8.33
C GLY A 161 26.88 5.77 -7.76
N SER A 162 27.00 7.06 -7.43
CA SER A 162 28.15 7.61 -6.72
C SER A 162 28.37 6.92 -5.37
N ARG A 163 29.63 6.53 -5.09
CA ARG A 163 30.02 5.96 -3.79
C ARG A 163 29.97 6.98 -2.66
N THR A 164 30.08 8.27 -2.98
CA THR A 164 30.00 9.38 -2.01
C THR A 164 28.56 9.60 -1.55
N ASP A 165 27.60 9.34 -2.44
CA ASP A 165 26.18 9.59 -2.18
C ASP A 165 25.53 8.48 -1.35
N SER A 166 25.68 7.24 -1.82
CA SER A 166 25.09 6.05 -1.20
C SER A 166 26.20 5.02 -0.95
N PRO A 167 27.02 5.20 0.12
CA PRO A 167 28.17 4.35 0.39
C PRO A 167 27.76 2.88 0.50
N GLY A 168 28.31 2.04 -0.37
CA GLY A 168 28.05 0.59 -0.39
C GLY A 168 26.84 0.15 -1.22
N ILE A 169 26.04 1.06 -1.79
CA ILE A 169 24.74 0.73 -2.40
C ILE A 169 24.69 1.13 -3.88
N ARG A 170 25.75 0.79 -4.62
CA ARG A 170 25.85 1.07 -6.07
C ARG A 170 24.71 0.47 -6.90
N ARG A 171 23.95 -0.49 -6.35
CA ARG A 171 22.92 -1.28 -7.05
C ARG A 171 21.47 -0.88 -6.78
N ASP A 172 21.19 0.03 -5.84
CA ASP A 172 19.80 0.41 -5.49
C ASP A 172 19.41 1.78 -6.04
N VAL A 173 20.04 2.22 -7.14
CA VAL A 173 19.60 3.39 -7.89
C VAL A 173 18.63 2.94 -8.98
N ILE A 174 17.36 3.33 -8.85
CA ILE A 174 16.33 2.99 -9.85
C ILE A 174 15.93 4.26 -10.58
N GLN A 175 16.39 4.37 -11.83
CA GLN A 175 15.98 5.43 -12.73
C GLN A 175 14.60 5.10 -13.31
N ARG A 176 13.71 6.09 -13.31
CA ARG A 176 12.34 5.95 -13.79
C ARG A 176 12.16 6.75 -15.08
N ALA A 177 11.17 6.35 -15.88
CA ALA A 177 10.84 7.01 -17.16
C ALA A 177 10.34 8.46 -16.96
N ASP A 178 9.81 8.79 -15.78
CA ASP A 178 9.31 10.12 -15.43
C ASP A 178 10.40 11.07 -14.89
N HIS A 179 11.66 10.85 -15.29
CA HIS A 179 12.83 11.66 -14.89
C HIS A 179 13.09 11.76 -13.38
N THR A 180 12.48 10.86 -12.60
CA THR A 180 12.80 10.69 -11.18
C THR A 180 13.77 9.53 -10.98
N GLU A 181 14.38 9.51 -9.80
CA GLU A 181 15.31 8.46 -9.41
C GLU A 181 15.11 8.12 -7.93
N GLU A 182 15.07 6.81 -7.66
CA GLU A 182 15.08 6.26 -6.31
C GLU A 182 16.50 5.98 -5.86
N ARG A 183 16.84 6.39 -4.64
CA ARG A 183 18.14 6.10 -4.00
C ARG A 183 17.94 5.60 -2.59
N SER A 184 18.75 4.61 -2.21
CA SER A 184 18.71 3.97 -0.90
C SER A 184 19.91 4.37 -0.05
N TYR A 185 19.65 4.72 1.20
CA TYR A 185 20.63 5.11 2.21
C TYR A 185 20.59 4.07 3.34
N GLY A 186 21.61 3.21 3.34
CA GLY A 186 21.74 2.05 4.22
C GLY A 186 21.11 0.76 3.69
N SER A 187 21.64 -0.37 4.16
CA SER A 187 21.10 -1.70 3.95
C SER A 187 21.55 -2.66 5.05
N ALA A 188 20.94 -3.84 5.14
CA ALA A 188 21.40 -4.87 6.08
C ALA A 188 22.83 -5.35 5.76
N GLN A 189 23.28 -5.21 4.51
CA GLN A 189 24.59 -5.66 4.03
C GLN A 189 25.68 -4.59 4.23
N THR A 190 25.33 -3.32 4.06
CA THR A 190 26.29 -2.19 4.01
C THR A 190 26.25 -1.32 5.25
N GLY A 191 25.43 -1.70 6.24
CA GLY A 191 25.15 -0.89 7.42
C GLY A 191 24.00 0.08 7.19
N GLY A 192 23.41 0.53 8.28
CA GLY A 192 22.33 1.51 8.30
C GLY A 192 22.49 2.50 9.44
N HIS A 193 21.52 3.39 9.55
CA HIS A 193 21.39 4.33 10.66
C HIS A 193 21.05 3.59 11.94
N ASP A 194 21.52 4.11 13.07
CA ASP A 194 20.95 3.75 14.37
C ASP A 194 19.51 4.28 14.46
N ALA A 195 18.55 3.44 14.82
CA ALA A 195 17.15 3.84 14.84
C ALA A 195 16.87 4.85 15.96
N ALA A 196 17.56 4.80 17.10
CA ALA A 196 17.38 5.75 18.19
C ALA A 196 17.87 7.16 17.78
N GLY A 197 19.06 7.25 17.18
CA GLY A 197 19.57 8.51 16.63
C GLY A 197 18.67 9.08 15.54
N PHE A 198 18.07 8.23 14.70
CA PHE A 198 17.13 8.70 13.69
C PHE A 198 15.78 9.12 14.28
N ALA A 199 15.29 8.44 15.33
CA ALA A 199 14.07 8.83 16.05
C ALA A 199 14.19 10.23 16.66
N GLN A 200 15.34 10.54 17.27
CA GLN A 200 15.61 11.89 17.80
C GLN A 200 15.52 12.97 16.72
N ARG A 201 15.99 12.69 15.50
CA ARG A 201 15.85 13.61 14.36
C ARG A 201 14.39 13.81 13.96
N VAL A 202 13.60 12.74 13.96
CA VAL A 202 12.16 12.82 13.68
C VAL A 202 11.44 13.64 14.76
N ASP A 203 11.78 13.46 16.04
CA ASP A 203 11.20 14.24 17.12
C ASP A 203 11.62 15.72 17.06
N ALA A 204 12.87 16.02 16.71
CA ALA A 204 13.34 17.38 16.47
C ALA A 204 12.62 18.07 15.30
N ALA A 205 12.15 17.29 14.32
CA ALA A 205 11.30 17.74 13.22
C ALA A 205 9.80 17.75 13.57
N GLY A 206 9.42 17.73 14.86
CA GLY A 206 8.02 17.75 15.30
C GLY A 206 7.23 16.48 14.94
N GLY A 207 7.92 15.36 14.68
CA GLY A 207 7.33 14.11 14.22
C GLY A 207 7.15 14.01 12.70
N ASP A 208 7.62 14.99 11.93
CA ASP A 208 7.65 14.96 10.47
C ASP A 208 8.83 14.11 9.98
N VAL A 209 8.50 12.91 9.50
CA VAL A 209 9.49 11.95 9.00
C VAL A 209 10.05 12.40 7.65
N THR A 210 9.23 13.05 6.81
CA THR A 210 9.70 13.60 5.53
C THR A 210 10.76 14.68 5.79
N ALA A 211 10.47 15.64 6.68
CA ALA A 211 11.36 16.74 7.01
C ALA A 211 12.67 16.24 7.61
N ALA A 212 12.61 15.28 8.54
CA ALA A 212 13.82 14.68 9.13
C ALA A 212 14.72 13.99 8.08
N VAL A 213 14.13 13.25 7.13
CA VAL A 213 14.87 12.62 6.04
C VAL A 213 15.43 13.67 5.07
N HIS A 214 14.62 14.65 4.68
CA HIS A 214 15.03 15.73 3.79
C HIS A 214 16.20 16.52 4.38
N GLN A 215 16.08 16.94 5.64
CA GLN A 215 17.13 17.67 6.34
C GLN A 215 18.42 16.85 6.43
N TRP A 216 18.35 15.56 6.78
CA TRP A 216 19.54 14.72 6.77
C TRP A 216 20.20 14.66 5.38
N LEU A 217 19.42 14.54 4.31
CA LEU A 217 19.95 14.50 2.94
C LEU A 217 20.60 15.82 2.52
N VAL A 218 20.04 16.97 2.94
CA VAL A 218 20.60 18.30 2.70
C VAL A 218 21.87 18.52 3.51
N ASP A 219 21.83 18.27 4.82
CA ASP A 219 22.95 18.44 5.75
C ASP A 219 24.17 17.62 5.32
N THR A 220 23.91 16.47 4.70
CA THR A 220 24.95 15.58 4.22
C THR A 220 25.30 15.82 2.75
N GLY A 221 24.68 16.78 2.06
CA GLY A 221 25.02 17.17 0.68
C GLY A 221 24.61 16.14 -0.39
N ARG A 222 23.62 15.29 -0.11
CA ARG A 222 23.10 14.27 -1.04
C ARG A 222 22.11 14.88 -2.02
N ILE A 223 21.31 15.84 -1.54
CA ILE A 223 20.29 16.53 -2.32
C ILE A 223 20.43 18.04 -2.15
N ARG A 224 19.88 18.79 -3.11
CA ARG A 224 19.71 20.24 -2.99
C ARG A 224 18.61 20.57 -1.99
N SER A 225 18.69 21.73 -1.36
CA SER A 225 17.70 22.19 -0.36
C SER A 225 16.29 22.39 -0.92
N ASP A 226 16.14 22.57 -2.23
CA ASP A 226 14.86 22.73 -2.94
C ASP A 226 14.29 21.40 -3.46
N ALA A 227 14.98 20.28 -3.25
CA ALA A 227 14.60 19.00 -3.83
C ALA A 227 13.37 18.39 -3.15
N HIS A 228 12.34 18.07 -3.93
CA HIS A 228 11.10 17.51 -3.39
C HIS A 228 11.08 15.98 -3.38
N ILE A 229 10.95 15.39 -2.19
CA ILE A 229 10.74 13.95 -2.02
C ILE A 229 9.32 13.60 -2.47
N THR A 230 9.17 12.57 -3.32
CA THR A 230 7.87 12.10 -3.84
C THR A 230 7.50 10.70 -3.36
N HIS A 231 8.49 9.96 -2.87
CA HIS A 231 8.35 8.64 -2.26
C HIS A 231 9.35 8.50 -1.11
N LEU A 232 8.92 7.83 -0.06
CA LEU A 232 9.78 7.46 1.06
C LEU A 232 9.45 6.03 1.52
N GLU A 233 10.50 5.24 1.69
CA GLU A 233 10.46 3.92 2.30
C GLU A 233 11.41 3.89 3.49
N ILE A 234 10.99 3.30 4.60
CA ILE A 234 11.79 2.99 5.78
C ILE A 234 11.89 1.46 5.89
N ARG A 235 13.09 0.95 6.16
CA ARG A 235 13.38 -0.46 6.41
C ARG A 235 14.15 -0.57 7.73
N THR A 236 13.81 -1.55 8.56
CA THR A 236 14.45 -1.77 9.87
C THR A 236 14.79 -3.25 10.06
N TRP A 237 15.88 -3.52 10.75
CA TRP A 237 16.35 -4.88 11.04
C TRP A 237 17.17 -4.93 12.33
N ARG A 238 17.28 -6.11 12.94
CA ARG A 238 18.21 -6.33 14.04
C ARG A 238 19.65 -6.32 13.51
N PRO A 239 20.58 -5.57 14.13
CA PRO A 239 22.00 -5.74 13.85
C PRO A 239 22.40 -7.20 14.09
N ARG A 240 23.35 -7.71 13.29
CA ARG A 240 23.93 -9.04 13.47
C ARG A 240 24.97 -9.01 14.59
#